data_AF-A0AAW2S9C2-F1
#
_entry.id   AF-A0AAW2S9C2-F1
#
_cell.length_a   1.000
_cell.length_b   1.000
_cell.length_c   1.000
_cell.angle_alpha   90.00
_cell.angle_beta   90.00
_cell.angle_gamma   90.00
#
_symmetry.space_group_name_H-M   'P 1'
#
loop_
_entity.id
_entity.type
_entity.pdbx_description
1 polymer ?
#
loop_
_entity_poly.entity_id
_entity_poly.type
_entity_poly.pdbx_seq_one_letter_code
_entity_poly.pdbx_strand_id
1 'polypeptide(L)'
;MKTEGIFSGHFPRFCSQRTFAMGVNAPARTVVFDSLRKFDGKEFRGLLPGEYTQMAGRAGRRGLDKIGTVVVLCRDEIPEEKDLKHVIVGSATRLESQFRLTYIMILHLLRVEELKVEDMLKRSFAEFHAQKKLPEKEQLLMRKLAQPRKNIECIKGEPEIEDYYEMHSEAERYSNKITEAIMHSPVSQQYLTPGRVVVVKAQLAQDHLLGVIVKSPSANYKQYIVLVVTPQLPSILKTSSDGREKNGADFQVLVPKSKRGLEDDYYSSVTSRKGSGIINIKLPHRGSAAGVNYEVRGVENNEFLSICNCKIRIDQVRLLEDVSAGAYSNTVQQLLTLKSDGNKYPPALDPVKDLKLRDIKVVEDYYKWTNLLQKMAQSKCHGCVKLEENIMLARELKRHREEVNALKFQMSDEALQQMPDFQGRIDVLKEIGCIDSDLVVQVKGRVACEMNSGEELICTECLFENQLNDLEPEEAVAIMSAFVFQQKNTSEPSLTPKLSQAKERLYDTAIRLGELQAKFKLQVDPLEYAHENLKFGLVEVVYEWAKGTPFADICELTDVPEGMIVRTIVRLDETCREFRNAAAIMGNSALYKKMETASNAIKRDIVFAASLYITGV
;
A
#
# COMPACT_ATOMS: atom_id res chain seq x y z
N MET A 1 -30.86 33.60 -1.71
CA MET A 1 -32.02 33.07 -2.44
C MET A 1 -32.95 34.13 -3.02
N LYS A 2 -33.21 35.29 -2.38
CA LYS A 2 -33.90 36.44 -3.04
C LYS A 2 -33.27 36.89 -4.38
N THR A 3 -31.98 36.63 -4.57
CA THR A 3 -31.23 37.02 -5.77
C THR A 3 -31.56 36.19 -7.01
N GLU A 4 -32.09 34.96 -6.87
CA GLU A 4 -32.26 34.02 -7.98
C GLU A 4 -33.37 34.38 -8.98
N GLY A 5 -34.55 34.75 -8.49
CA GLY A 5 -35.65 35.23 -9.33
C GLY A 5 -35.42 36.62 -9.94
N ILE A 6 -34.54 37.43 -9.33
CA ILE A 6 -34.22 38.80 -9.78
C ILE A 6 -33.08 38.80 -10.82
N PHE A 7 -32.40 37.67 -11.05
CA PHE A 7 -31.29 37.56 -12.01
C PHE A 7 -31.71 37.75 -13.47
N SER A 8 -33.00 37.67 -13.80
CA SER A 8 -33.53 37.99 -15.12
C SER A 8 -33.59 39.50 -15.38
N GLY A 9 -32.45 40.20 -15.26
CA GLY A 9 -32.23 41.52 -15.86
C GLY A 9 -31.83 42.69 -14.94
N HIS A 10 -31.87 42.56 -13.62
CA HIS A 10 -31.76 43.74 -12.72
C HIS A 10 -30.40 43.91 -12.00
N PHE A 11 -29.53 42.91 -12.00
CA PHE A 11 -28.20 43.00 -11.35
C PHE A 11 -27.05 42.99 -12.38
N PRO A 12 -26.26 44.08 -12.50
CA PRO A 12 -25.15 44.15 -13.44
C PRO A 12 -23.86 43.45 -12.96
N ARG A 13 -23.73 43.14 -11.66
CA ARG A 13 -22.58 42.44 -11.06
C ARG A 13 -23.06 41.50 -9.96
N PHE A 14 -22.43 40.31 -9.86
CA PHE A 14 -22.78 39.30 -8.87
C PHE A 14 -21.54 38.52 -8.41
N CYS A 15 -21.46 38.23 -7.12
CA CYS A 15 -20.43 37.39 -6.51
C CYS A 15 -21.08 36.08 -6.04
N SER A 16 -20.57 34.94 -6.50
CA SER A 16 -21.17 33.64 -6.23
C SER A 16 -20.14 32.62 -5.75
N GLN A 17 -20.55 31.72 -4.85
CA GLN A 17 -19.79 30.52 -4.53
C GLN A 17 -19.97 29.45 -5.62
N ARG A 18 -19.11 28.42 -5.60
CA ARG A 18 -19.07 27.34 -6.61
C ARG A 18 -20.42 26.65 -6.86
N THR A 19 -21.26 26.52 -5.84
CA THR A 19 -22.57 25.86 -5.93
C THR A 19 -23.50 26.48 -6.96
N PHE A 20 -23.37 27.79 -7.21
CA PHE A 20 -24.14 28.48 -8.24
C PHE A 20 -23.83 27.99 -9.66
N ALA A 21 -22.57 27.61 -9.92
CA ALA A 21 -22.15 27.11 -11.23
C ALA A 21 -22.73 25.72 -11.56
N MET A 22 -23.30 25.00 -10.58
CA MET A 22 -23.88 23.66 -10.77
C MET A 22 -25.41 23.68 -10.83
N GLY A 23 -26.07 24.54 -10.05
CA GLY A 23 -27.50 24.37 -9.71
C GLY A 23 -28.53 25.16 -10.53
N VAL A 24 -28.14 26.17 -11.32
CA VAL A 24 -29.12 27.08 -11.94
C VAL A 24 -28.75 27.42 -13.39
N ASN A 25 -29.75 27.58 -14.25
CA ASN A 25 -29.57 28.08 -15.63
C ASN A 25 -29.46 29.61 -15.65
N ALA A 26 -28.37 30.14 -15.07
CA ALA A 26 -28.10 31.57 -15.01
C ALA A 26 -26.77 31.93 -15.72
N PRO A 27 -26.77 32.05 -17.07
CA PRO A 27 -25.59 32.47 -17.82
C PRO A 27 -25.31 33.98 -17.69
N ALA A 28 -24.04 34.37 -17.70
CA ALA A 28 -23.58 35.76 -17.62
C ALA A 28 -22.75 36.12 -18.85
N ARG A 29 -22.63 37.41 -19.20
CA ARG A 29 -21.76 37.83 -20.32
C ARG A 29 -20.27 37.60 -20.02
N THR A 30 -19.88 37.87 -18.78
CA THR A 30 -18.49 37.79 -18.31
C THR A 30 -18.44 36.99 -17.02
N VAL A 31 -17.48 36.06 -16.91
CA VAL A 31 -17.15 35.36 -15.66
C VAL A 31 -15.78 35.84 -15.19
N VAL A 32 -15.68 36.18 -13.91
CA VAL A 32 -14.42 36.64 -13.31
C VAL A 32 -14.03 35.66 -12.20
N PHE A 33 -12.85 35.06 -12.33
CA PHE A 33 -12.24 34.23 -11.30
C PHE A 33 -11.42 35.13 -10.37
N ASP A 34 -11.75 35.10 -9.08
CA ASP A 34 -10.97 35.81 -8.06
C ASP A 34 -9.65 35.08 -7.73
N SER A 35 -9.68 33.75 -7.76
CA SER A 35 -8.51 32.89 -7.56
C SER A 35 -8.68 31.59 -8.36
N LEU A 36 -7.55 31.01 -8.79
CA LEU A 36 -7.48 29.66 -9.38
C LEU A 36 -7.17 28.57 -8.37
N ARG A 37 -7.16 28.90 -7.07
CA ARG A 37 -6.98 27.95 -5.97
C ARG A 37 -8.28 27.78 -5.20
N LYS A 38 -8.50 26.56 -4.71
CA LYS A 38 -9.68 26.15 -3.96
C LYS A 38 -9.28 25.33 -2.75
N PHE A 39 -9.96 25.57 -1.63
CA PHE A 39 -9.86 24.72 -0.45
C PHE A 39 -10.75 23.48 -0.60
N ASP A 40 -10.15 22.30 -0.47
CA ASP A 40 -10.84 21.02 -0.55
C ASP A 40 -11.23 20.44 0.82
N GLY A 41 -11.14 21.24 1.88
CA GLY A 41 -11.38 20.81 3.26
C GLY A 41 -10.11 20.42 4.02
N LYS A 42 -9.02 20.13 3.29
CA LYS A 42 -7.70 19.81 3.86
C LYS A 42 -6.63 20.82 3.44
N GLU A 43 -6.52 21.08 2.14
CA GLU A 43 -5.51 21.97 1.57
C GLU A 43 -6.08 22.87 0.46
N PHE A 44 -5.35 23.95 0.17
CA PHE A 44 -5.62 24.83 -0.97
C PHE A 44 -4.92 24.30 -2.23
N ARG A 45 -5.66 23.59 -3.07
CA ARG A 45 -5.19 23.07 -4.35
C ARG A 45 -5.61 23.94 -5.54
N GLY A 46 -4.94 23.76 -6.68
CA GLY A 46 -5.38 24.36 -7.94
C GLY A 46 -6.74 23.80 -8.40
N LEU A 47 -7.51 24.62 -9.13
CA LEU A 47 -8.73 24.17 -9.79
C LEU A 47 -8.42 23.07 -10.81
N LEU A 48 -9.28 22.05 -10.86
CA LEU A 48 -9.16 21.01 -11.88
C LEU A 48 -9.71 21.54 -13.22
N PRO A 49 -9.24 21.04 -14.38
CA PRO A 49 -9.68 21.53 -15.68
C PRO A 49 -11.20 21.45 -15.87
N GLY A 50 -11.83 20.36 -15.40
CA GLY A 50 -13.29 20.21 -15.43
C GLY A 50 -14.05 21.22 -14.56
N GLU A 51 -13.50 21.60 -13.40
CA GLU A 51 -14.08 22.63 -12.52
C GLU A 51 -14.00 24.01 -13.19
N TYR A 52 -12.86 24.31 -13.81
CA TYR A 52 -12.68 25.54 -14.57
C TYR A 52 -13.64 25.62 -15.76
N THR A 53 -13.72 24.60 -16.61
CA THR A 53 -14.63 24.58 -17.77
C THR A 53 -16.09 24.73 -17.34
N GLN A 54 -16.50 24.11 -16.24
CA GLN A 54 -17.86 24.23 -15.71
C GLN A 54 -18.20 25.66 -15.28
N MET A 55 -17.28 26.36 -14.62
CA MET A 55 -17.48 27.74 -14.18
C MET A 55 -17.33 28.74 -15.33
N ALA A 56 -16.29 28.60 -16.15
CA ALA A 56 -16.02 29.44 -17.31
C ALA A 56 -17.10 29.31 -18.39
N GLY A 57 -17.71 28.13 -18.54
CA GLY A 57 -18.80 27.87 -19.48
C GLY A 57 -20.11 28.63 -19.19
N ARG A 58 -20.18 29.33 -18.04
CA ARG A 58 -21.29 30.26 -17.75
C ARG A 58 -21.13 31.62 -18.45
N ALA A 59 -19.97 31.90 -19.05
CA ALA A 59 -19.73 33.11 -19.83
C ALA A 59 -20.32 33.00 -21.24
N GLY A 60 -21.06 34.03 -21.66
CA GLY A 60 -21.75 34.14 -22.95
C GLY A 60 -23.19 33.64 -22.88
N ARG A 61 -24.15 34.57 -23.03
CA ARG A 61 -25.58 34.24 -23.06
C ARG A 61 -26.02 33.92 -24.49
N ARG A 62 -26.61 32.74 -24.68
CA ARG A 62 -27.10 32.27 -25.98
C ARG A 62 -28.09 33.29 -26.59
N GLY A 63 -27.78 33.77 -27.79
CA GLY A 63 -28.61 34.71 -28.55
C GLY A 63 -28.47 36.19 -28.16
N LEU A 64 -27.76 36.51 -27.07
CA LEU A 64 -27.54 37.89 -26.64
C LEU A 64 -26.08 38.34 -26.81
N ASP A 65 -25.12 37.46 -26.52
CA ASP A 65 -23.69 37.79 -26.57
C ASP A 65 -23.01 37.03 -27.73
N LYS A 66 -22.16 37.71 -28.52
CA LYS A 66 -21.36 37.07 -29.59
C LYS A 66 -20.19 36.25 -29.05
N ILE A 67 -19.63 36.68 -27.93
CA ILE A 67 -18.50 36.05 -27.24
C ILE A 67 -18.75 36.06 -25.73
N GLY A 68 -18.33 35.01 -25.04
CA GLY A 68 -18.23 34.98 -23.58
C GLY A 68 -16.83 35.43 -23.15
N THR A 69 -16.75 36.31 -22.16
CA THR A 69 -15.46 36.79 -21.64
C THR A 69 -15.15 36.12 -20.30
N VAL A 70 -13.96 35.56 -20.16
CA VAL A 70 -13.47 35.01 -18.89
C VAL A 70 -12.25 35.79 -18.46
N VAL A 71 -12.26 36.29 -17.22
CA VAL A 71 -11.16 37.07 -16.64
C VAL A 71 -10.64 36.33 -15.41
N VAL A 72 -9.33 36.18 -15.29
CA VAL A 72 -8.69 35.66 -14.08
C VAL A 72 -7.99 36.82 -13.39
N LEU A 73 -8.33 37.07 -12.13
CA LEU A 73 -7.67 38.05 -11.29
C LEU A 73 -6.41 37.42 -10.68
N CYS A 74 -5.28 38.10 -10.85
CA CYS A 74 -4.01 37.75 -10.21
C CYS A 74 -3.68 38.85 -9.20
N ARG A 75 -4.06 38.66 -7.93
CA ARG A 75 -3.85 39.68 -6.88
C ARG A 75 -2.46 39.61 -6.25
N ASP A 76 -2.01 38.41 -5.91
CA ASP A 76 -0.78 38.21 -5.12
C ASP A 76 0.36 37.68 -5.98
N GLU A 77 0.18 36.52 -6.60
CA GLU A 77 1.18 35.86 -7.44
C GLU A 77 0.64 35.61 -8.85
N ILE A 78 1.49 35.79 -9.85
CA ILE A 78 1.19 35.43 -11.23
C ILE A 78 1.33 33.91 -11.33
N PRO A 79 0.28 33.17 -11.68
CA PRO A 79 0.37 31.72 -11.83
C PRO A 79 1.38 31.35 -12.93
N GLU A 80 2.14 30.26 -12.73
CA GLU A 80 3.08 29.78 -13.74
C GLU A 80 2.35 29.37 -15.02
N GLU A 81 3.02 29.51 -16.17
CA GLU A 81 2.46 29.14 -17.49
C GLU A 81 1.98 27.69 -17.52
N LYS A 82 2.73 26.79 -16.88
CA LYS A 82 2.42 25.37 -16.81
C LYS A 82 1.08 25.11 -16.12
N ASP A 83 0.83 25.79 -15.01
CA ASP A 83 -0.40 25.63 -14.23
C ASP A 83 -1.60 26.21 -14.97
N LEU A 84 -1.45 27.39 -15.57
CA LEU A 84 -2.50 28.00 -16.41
C LEU A 84 -2.85 27.12 -17.59
N LYS A 85 -1.84 26.60 -18.30
CA LYS A 85 -2.04 25.70 -19.43
C LYS A 85 -2.75 24.42 -19.00
N HIS A 86 -2.40 23.87 -17.84
CA HIS A 86 -3.08 22.71 -17.28
C HIS A 86 -4.55 23.01 -16.97
N VAL A 87 -4.86 24.10 -16.28
CA VAL A 87 -6.24 24.45 -15.89
C VAL A 87 -7.13 24.77 -17.11
N ILE A 88 -6.60 25.48 -18.11
CA ILE A 88 -7.40 25.98 -19.24
C ILE A 88 -7.52 24.94 -20.36
N VAL A 89 -6.44 24.22 -20.68
CA VAL A 89 -6.36 23.31 -21.85
C VAL A 89 -6.28 21.84 -21.42
N GLY A 90 -6.20 21.57 -20.12
CA GLY A 90 -6.13 20.21 -19.59
C GLY A 90 -7.35 19.37 -19.94
N SER A 91 -7.16 18.06 -20.04
CA SER A 91 -8.27 17.13 -20.23
C SER A 91 -9.16 17.09 -18.99
N ALA A 92 -10.46 16.89 -19.20
CA ALA A 92 -11.40 16.68 -18.11
C ALA A 92 -10.93 15.53 -17.20
N THR A 93 -11.13 15.70 -15.89
CA THR A 93 -10.77 14.70 -14.89
C THR A 93 -11.56 13.42 -15.12
N ARG A 94 -10.88 12.28 -14.99
CA ARG A 94 -11.51 10.98 -15.09
C ARG A 94 -12.53 10.83 -13.96
N LEU A 95 -13.71 10.31 -14.28
CA LEU A 95 -14.70 9.97 -13.26
C LEU A 95 -14.16 8.76 -12.48
N GLU A 96 -14.03 8.93 -11.17
CA GLU A 96 -13.62 7.88 -10.24
C GLU A 96 -14.74 7.59 -9.24
N SER A 97 -14.91 6.33 -8.88
CA SER A 97 -15.89 5.92 -7.89
C SER A 97 -15.49 6.44 -6.51
N GLN A 98 -16.39 7.17 -5.85
CA GLN A 98 -16.28 7.48 -4.41
C GLN A 98 -17.17 6.55 -3.57
N PHE A 99 -17.56 5.41 -4.14
CA PHE A 99 -18.39 4.42 -3.46
C PHE A 99 -17.71 3.96 -2.17
N ARG A 100 -18.44 4.03 -1.06
CA ARG A 100 -18.05 3.53 0.25
C ARG A 100 -19.22 2.78 0.83
N LEU A 101 -18.92 1.69 1.55
CA LEU A 101 -19.94 0.98 2.31
C LEU A 101 -20.31 1.79 3.55
N THR A 102 -21.61 1.94 3.79
CA THR A 102 -22.16 2.53 5.03
C THR A 102 -22.95 1.46 5.78
N TYR A 103 -23.16 1.63 7.09
CA TYR A 103 -23.89 0.63 7.88
C TYR A 103 -25.35 0.59 7.47
N ILE A 104 -25.96 1.75 7.20
CA ILE A 104 -27.33 1.81 6.71
C ILE A 104 -27.53 1.04 5.40
N MET A 105 -26.57 1.12 4.47
CA MET A 105 -26.63 0.35 3.22
C MET A 105 -26.56 -1.15 3.49
N ILE A 106 -25.65 -1.60 4.36
CA ILE A 106 -25.52 -3.01 4.73
C ILE A 106 -26.81 -3.51 5.38
N LEU A 107 -27.36 -2.77 6.33
CA LEU A 107 -28.60 -3.14 7.02
C LEU A 107 -29.79 -3.19 6.05
N HIS A 108 -29.89 -2.27 5.09
CA HIS A 108 -30.92 -2.33 4.05
C HIS A 108 -30.77 -3.56 3.14
N LEU A 109 -29.54 -3.93 2.77
CA LEU A 109 -29.29 -5.12 1.95
C LEU A 109 -29.65 -6.40 2.72
N LEU A 110 -29.25 -6.51 3.98
CA LEU A 110 -29.58 -7.67 4.82
C LEU A 110 -31.09 -7.83 5.08
N ARG A 111 -31.88 -6.77 4.92
CA ARG A 111 -33.35 -6.83 5.02
C ARG A 111 -34.01 -7.39 3.76
N VAL A 112 -33.31 -7.42 2.62
CA VAL A 112 -33.84 -7.86 1.33
C VAL A 112 -33.24 -9.21 0.97
N GLU A 113 -34.01 -10.29 1.16
CA GLU A 113 -33.54 -11.68 0.96
C GLU A 113 -33.04 -11.97 -0.46
N GLU A 114 -33.55 -11.27 -1.47
CA GLU A 114 -33.21 -11.51 -2.88
C GLU A 114 -31.87 -10.89 -3.32
N LEU A 115 -31.29 -9.98 -2.55
CA LEU A 115 -30.11 -9.20 -2.96
C LEU A 115 -28.88 -9.54 -2.11
N LYS A 116 -27.92 -10.22 -2.74
CA LYS A 116 -26.60 -10.47 -2.15
C LYS A 116 -25.72 -9.21 -2.21
N VAL A 117 -24.98 -8.95 -1.14
CA VAL A 117 -24.08 -7.78 -1.06
C VAL A 117 -22.96 -7.89 -2.08
N GLU A 118 -22.47 -9.11 -2.33
CA GLU A 118 -21.45 -9.42 -3.31
C GLU A 118 -21.87 -9.01 -4.71
N ASP A 119 -23.14 -9.22 -5.07
CA ASP A 119 -23.68 -8.82 -6.38
C ASP A 119 -23.75 -7.31 -6.54
N MET A 120 -24.08 -6.58 -5.47
CA MET A 120 -24.04 -5.12 -5.47
C MET A 120 -22.59 -4.62 -5.61
N LEU A 121 -21.65 -5.21 -4.87
CA LEU A 121 -20.23 -4.84 -4.92
C LEU A 121 -19.63 -5.09 -6.31
N LYS A 122 -19.92 -6.24 -6.94
CA LYS A 122 -19.51 -6.54 -8.32
C LYS A 122 -20.03 -5.52 -9.33
N ARG A 123 -21.24 -4.99 -9.12
CA ARG A 123 -21.84 -3.97 -10.00
C ARG A 123 -21.38 -2.56 -9.69
N SER A 124 -20.63 -2.34 -8.60
CA SER A 124 -20.12 -1.02 -8.24
C SER A 124 -19.13 -0.49 -9.27
N PHE A 125 -19.11 0.82 -9.48
CA PHE A 125 -18.17 1.44 -10.42
C PHE A 125 -16.70 1.31 -9.94
N ALA A 126 -16.48 1.07 -8.64
CA ALA A 126 -15.15 0.79 -8.10
C ALA A 126 -14.57 -0.51 -8.69
N GLU A 127 -15.41 -1.53 -8.87
CA GLU A 127 -15.02 -2.84 -9.41
C GLU A 127 -15.06 -2.91 -10.94
N PHE A 128 -15.55 -1.87 -11.63
CA PHE A 128 -15.79 -1.88 -13.06
C PHE A 128 -14.57 -2.33 -13.89
N HIS A 129 -13.36 -1.85 -13.53
CA HIS A 129 -12.15 -2.22 -14.25
C HIS A 129 -11.68 -3.65 -13.98
N ALA A 130 -11.90 -4.17 -12.77
CA ALA A 130 -11.60 -5.56 -12.43
C ALA A 130 -12.57 -6.50 -13.16
N GLN A 131 -13.86 -6.17 -13.13
CA GLN A 131 -14.92 -6.92 -13.81
C GLN A 131 -14.76 -6.91 -15.33
N LYS A 132 -14.37 -5.79 -15.93
CA LYS A 132 -14.10 -5.73 -17.38
C LYS A 132 -12.97 -6.67 -17.81
N LYS A 133 -12.00 -6.94 -16.94
CA LYS A 133 -10.88 -7.85 -17.20
C LYS A 133 -11.19 -9.31 -16.83
N LEU A 134 -12.34 -9.58 -16.22
CA LEU A 134 -12.72 -10.93 -15.77
C LEU A 134 -12.76 -11.96 -16.92
N PRO A 135 -13.33 -11.65 -18.11
CA PRO A 135 -13.36 -12.62 -19.21
C PRO A 135 -11.96 -13.01 -19.72
N GLU A 136 -11.01 -12.06 -19.72
CA GLU A 136 -9.61 -12.33 -20.10
C GLU A 136 -8.94 -13.26 -19.08
N LYS A 137 -9.21 -13.06 -17.79
CA LYS A 137 -8.71 -13.92 -16.70
C LYS A 137 -9.33 -15.33 -16.76
N GLU A 138 -10.63 -15.43 -17.05
CA GLU A 138 -11.33 -16.71 -17.26
C GLU A 138 -10.71 -17.51 -18.40
N GLN A 139 -10.46 -16.88 -19.54
CA GLN A 139 -9.78 -17.52 -20.67
C GLN A 139 -8.37 -17.98 -20.32
N LEU A 140 -7.62 -17.17 -19.57
CA LEU A 140 -6.28 -17.54 -19.10
C LEU A 140 -6.32 -18.73 -18.14
N LEU A 141 -7.27 -18.76 -17.21
CA LEU A 141 -7.48 -19.87 -16.28
C LEU A 141 -7.82 -21.16 -17.05
N MET A 142 -8.74 -21.10 -18.01
CA MET A 142 -9.10 -22.25 -18.85
C MET A 142 -7.88 -22.77 -19.64
N ARG A 143 -7.07 -21.86 -20.18
CA ARG A 143 -5.82 -22.22 -20.88
C ARG A 143 -4.81 -22.90 -19.95
N LYS A 144 -4.67 -22.42 -18.72
CA LYS A 144 -3.76 -23.01 -17.71
C LYS A 144 -4.25 -24.36 -17.21
N LEU A 145 -5.57 -24.54 -17.06
CA LEU A 145 -6.18 -25.82 -16.70
C LEU A 145 -6.07 -26.86 -17.81
N ALA A 146 -6.12 -26.44 -19.08
CA ALA A 146 -5.99 -27.32 -20.25
C ALA A 146 -4.54 -27.72 -20.58
N GLN A 147 -3.53 -27.15 -19.92
CA GLN A 147 -2.14 -27.53 -20.14
C GLN A 147 -1.90 -28.97 -19.65
N PRO A 148 -1.26 -29.83 -20.47
CA PRO A 148 -0.94 -31.19 -20.05
C PRO A 148 0.03 -31.13 -18.87
N ARG A 149 -0.36 -31.75 -17.76
CA ARG A 149 0.50 -31.87 -16.58
C ARG A 149 1.51 -32.98 -16.84
N LYS A 150 2.79 -32.70 -16.64
CA LYS A 150 3.82 -33.74 -16.58
C LYS A 150 3.62 -34.50 -15.28
N ASN A 151 3.52 -35.83 -15.35
CA ASN A 151 3.47 -36.66 -14.15
C ASN A 151 4.89 -37.00 -13.70
N ILE A 152 5.11 -37.05 -12.39
CA ILE A 152 6.39 -37.48 -11.84
C ILE A 152 6.36 -38.99 -11.75
N GLU A 153 6.94 -39.68 -12.73
CA GLU A 153 7.13 -41.13 -12.66
C GLU A 153 8.28 -41.47 -11.70
N CYS A 154 7.98 -41.47 -10.40
CA CYS A 154 8.94 -41.88 -9.38
C CYS A 154 9.04 -43.41 -9.33
N ILE A 155 10.22 -43.95 -9.68
CA ILE A 155 10.53 -45.39 -9.61
C ILE A 155 10.36 -45.96 -8.19
N LYS A 156 10.41 -45.10 -7.15
CA LYS A 156 10.28 -45.50 -5.74
C LYS A 156 8.88 -45.28 -5.13
N GLY A 157 7.91 -44.81 -5.91
CA GLY A 157 6.49 -44.68 -5.52
C GLY A 157 6.04 -43.25 -5.19
N GLU A 158 4.74 -43.00 -5.38
CA GLU A 158 3.98 -41.87 -4.84
C GLU A 158 3.45 -42.26 -3.44
N PRO A 159 3.43 -41.38 -2.41
CA PRO A 159 3.51 -39.91 -2.40
C PRO A 159 4.88 -39.31 -1.97
N GLU A 160 5.96 -40.11 -1.93
CA GLU A 160 7.22 -39.72 -1.27
C GLU A 160 7.97 -38.53 -1.89
N ILE A 161 7.71 -38.17 -3.16
CA ILE A 161 8.43 -37.11 -3.87
C ILE A 161 7.87 -35.70 -3.64
N GLU A 162 6.55 -35.56 -3.44
CA GLU A 162 5.94 -34.25 -3.11
C GLU A 162 6.37 -33.83 -1.71
N ASP A 163 6.28 -34.74 -0.74
CA ASP A 163 6.77 -34.54 0.64
C ASP A 163 8.28 -34.22 0.65
N TYR A 164 9.07 -34.94 -0.15
CA TYR A 164 10.50 -34.64 -0.29
C TYR A 164 10.74 -33.25 -0.86
N TYR A 165 9.97 -32.85 -1.87
CA TYR A 165 10.08 -31.53 -2.48
C TYR A 165 9.66 -30.41 -1.52
N GLU A 166 8.63 -30.61 -0.70
CA GLU A 166 8.23 -29.67 0.34
C GLU A 166 9.34 -29.49 1.38
N MET A 167 9.89 -30.59 1.92
CA MET A 167 11.03 -30.55 2.83
C MET A 167 12.24 -29.87 2.19
N HIS A 168 12.54 -30.17 0.91
CA HIS A 168 13.63 -29.54 0.17
C HIS A 168 13.42 -28.02 0.00
N SER A 169 12.20 -27.60 -0.37
CA SER A 169 11.87 -26.19 -0.56
C SER A 169 11.91 -25.41 0.76
N GLU A 170 11.45 -26.01 1.86
CA GLU A 170 11.57 -25.41 3.20
C GLU A 170 13.03 -25.32 3.64
N ALA A 171 13.83 -26.37 3.41
CA ALA A 171 15.25 -26.36 3.71
C ALA A 171 16.00 -25.28 2.91
N GLU A 172 15.67 -25.08 1.63
CA GLU A 172 16.23 -24.01 0.80
C GLU A 172 15.86 -22.62 1.33
N ARG A 173 14.60 -22.43 1.78
CA ARG A 173 14.15 -21.17 2.40
C ARG A 173 14.90 -20.87 3.71
N TYR A 174 15.03 -21.85 4.60
CA TYR A 174 15.80 -21.67 5.84
C TYR A 174 17.28 -21.44 5.56
N SER A 175 17.87 -22.19 4.62
CA SER A 175 19.26 -22.00 4.20
C SER A 175 19.52 -20.56 3.74
N ASN A 176 18.65 -19.99 2.91
CA ASN A 176 18.82 -18.61 2.43
C ASN A 176 18.74 -17.60 3.58
N LYS A 177 17.78 -17.74 4.50
CA LYS A 177 17.64 -16.88 5.69
C LYS A 177 18.87 -16.97 6.60
N ILE A 178 19.37 -18.18 6.84
CA ILE A 178 20.55 -18.43 7.68
C ILE A 178 21.79 -17.82 7.03
N THR A 179 22.01 -18.04 5.73
CA THR A 179 23.13 -17.45 4.99
C THR A 179 23.07 -15.92 5.03
N GLU A 180 21.90 -15.33 4.81
CA GLU A 180 21.70 -13.88 4.90
C GLU A 180 22.05 -13.37 6.32
N ALA A 181 21.55 -14.02 7.36
CA ALA A 181 21.84 -13.65 8.75
C ALA A 181 23.34 -13.81 9.10
N ILE A 182 24.00 -14.85 8.60
CA ILE A 182 25.44 -15.06 8.79
C ILE A 182 26.22 -13.91 8.16
N MET A 183 25.93 -13.54 6.92
CA MET A 183 26.71 -12.53 6.19
C MET A 183 26.48 -11.10 6.70
N HIS A 184 25.31 -10.82 7.28
CA HIS A 184 25.02 -9.54 7.94
C HIS A 184 25.53 -9.45 9.38
N SER A 185 25.94 -10.58 9.99
CA SER A 185 26.44 -10.56 11.37
C SER A 185 27.86 -9.97 11.46
N PRO A 186 28.11 -9.03 12.39
CA PRO A 186 29.44 -8.46 12.59
C PRO A 186 30.44 -9.51 13.08
N VAL A 187 29.98 -10.55 13.79
CA VAL A 187 30.83 -11.63 14.29
C VAL A 187 31.38 -12.45 13.12
N SER A 188 30.54 -12.79 12.15
CA SER A 188 30.94 -13.56 10.96
C SER A 188 31.93 -12.79 10.09
N GLN A 189 31.78 -11.46 9.98
CA GLN A 189 32.69 -10.61 9.20
C GLN A 189 34.13 -10.64 9.74
N GLN A 190 34.34 -10.89 11.04
CA GLN A 190 35.68 -11.07 11.63
C GLN A 190 36.40 -12.32 11.09
N TYR A 191 35.67 -13.31 10.57
CA TYR A 191 36.24 -14.53 10.00
C TYR A 191 36.62 -14.38 8.52
N LEU A 192 36.14 -13.33 7.84
CA LEU A 192 36.43 -12.99 6.43
C LEU A 192 37.77 -12.25 6.26
N THR A 193 38.84 -12.87 6.76
CA THR A 193 40.21 -12.34 6.66
C THR A 193 40.92 -12.85 5.39
N PRO A 194 41.93 -12.13 4.88
CA PRO A 194 42.78 -12.62 3.79
C PRO A 194 43.31 -14.04 4.07
N GLY A 195 43.28 -14.91 3.06
CA GLY A 195 43.62 -16.33 3.16
C GLY A 195 42.48 -17.25 3.59
N ARG A 196 41.32 -16.72 4.03
CA ARG A 196 40.14 -17.54 4.36
C ARG A 196 39.51 -18.13 3.10
N VAL A 197 39.18 -19.43 3.14
CA VAL A 197 38.48 -20.12 2.06
C VAL A 197 36.97 -19.90 2.18
N VAL A 198 36.32 -19.64 1.06
CA VAL A 198 34.91 -19.26 0.95
C VAL A 198 34.27 -19.92 -0.26
N VAL A 199 32.95 -20.15 -0.19
CA VAL A 199 32.15 -20.57 -1.34
C VAL A 199 31.29 -19.39 -1.78
N VAL A 200 31.34 -19.06 -3.06
CA VAL A 200 30.65 -17.89 -3.65
C VAL A 200 29.67 -18.34 -4.73
N LYS A 201 28.54 -17.65 -4.83
CA LYS A 201 27.51 -17.92 -5.84
C LYS A 201 28.05 -17.66 -7.25
N ALA A 202 27.85 -18.61 -8.15
CA ALA A 202 28.12 -18.40 -9.59
C ALA A 202 26.97 -17.63 -10.23
N GLN A 203 27.31 -16.80 -11.24
CA GLN A 203 26.32 -16.04 -12.02
C GLN A 203 25.58 -16.90 -13.04
N LEU A 204 26.15 -18.05 -13.42
CA LEU A 204 25.57 -19.03 -14.33
C LEU A 204 25.40 -20.33 -13.53
N ALA A 205 24.15 -20.75 -13.32
CA ALA A 205 23.78 -21.98 -12.64
C ALA A 205 24.51 -23.16 -13.32
N GLN A 206 25.51 -23.77 -12.70
CA GLN A 206 25.27 -25.03 -11.99
C GLN A 206 26.34 -25.40 -10.95
N ASP A 207 27.38 -24.58 -10.71
CA ASP A 207 28.41 -24.90 -9.70
C ASP A 207 28.74 -23.68 -8.82
N HIS A 208 28.72 -23.84 -7.50
CA HIS A 208 29.24 -22.82 -6.59
C HIS A 208 30.77 -22.75 -6.69
N LEU A 209 31.33 -21.55 -6.62
CA LEU A 209 32.75 -21.33 -6.84
C LEU A 209 33.52 -21.35 -5.52
N LEU A 210 34.52 -22.22 -5.44
CA LEU A 210 35.47 -22.24 -4.32
C LEU A 210 36.50 -21.13 -4.53
N GLY A 211 36.73 -20.32 -3.51
CA GLY A 211 37.68 -19.23 -3.58
C GLY A 211 38.37 -18.91 -2.26
N VAL A 212 39.31 -17.98 -2.33
CA VAL A 212 40.05 -17.47 -1.18
C VAL A 212 39.98 -15.95 -1.16
N ILE A 213 39.78 -15.39 0.03
CA ILE A 213 39.78 -13.93 0.24
C ILE A 213 41.21 -13.43 0.06
N VAL A 214 41.40 -12.49 -0.87
CA VAL A 214 42.69 -11.83 -1.11
C VAL A 214 42.75 -10.50 -0.35
N LYS A 215 41.66 -9.75 -0.30
CA LYS A 215 41.61 -8.45 0.40
C LYS A 215 40.22 -8.18 0.98
N SER A 216 40.19 -7.66 2.21
CA SER A 216 38.97 -7.21 2.89
C SER A 216 38.66 -5.74 2.55
N PRO A 217 37.40 -5.28 2.73
CA PRO A 217 37.00 -3.90 2.42
C PRO A 217 37.82 -2.84 3.17
N SER A 218 38.04 -1.69 2.53
CA SER A 218 38.70 -0.52 3.11
C SER A 218 37.98 0.77 2.71
N ALA A 219 38.38 1.92 3.26
CA ALA A 219 37.74 3.22 2.99
C ALA A 219 37.63 3.55 1.49
N ASN A 220 38.58 3.07 0.67
CA ASN A 220 38.63 3.30 -0.77
C ASN A 220 37.97 2.19 -1.60
N TYR A 221 37.61 1.05 -1.00
CA TYR A 221 37.05 -0.11 -1.70
C TYR A 221 36.06 -0.87 -0.82
N LYS A 222 34.77 -0.81 -1.16
CA LYS A 222 33.68 -1.36 -0.32
C LYS A 222 33.46 -2.87 -0.46
N GLN A 223 34.11 -3.53 -1.43
CA GLN A 223 33.92 -4.95 -1.74
C GLN A 223 35.10 -5.83 -1.28
N TYR A 224 34.85 -7.12 -1.04
CA TYR A 224 35.91 -8.12 -0.85
C TYR A 224 36.53 -8.47 -2.20
N ILE A 225 37.85 -8.67 -2.24
CA ILE A 225 38.50 -9.24 -3.42
C ILE A 225 38.73 -10.72 -3.16
N VAL A 226 38.15 -11.56 -4.02
CA VAL A 226 38.21 -13.02 -3.91
C VAL A 226 38.78 -13.60 -5.19
N LEU A 227 39.72 -14.53 -5.04
CA LEU A 227 40.19 -15.39 -6.12
C LEU A 227 39.36 -16.66 -6.11
N VAL A 228 38.61 -16.92 -7.19
CA VAL A 228 37.77 -18.10 -7.35
C VAL A 228 38.28 -18.99 -8.48
N VAL A 229 38.14 -20.31 -8.30
CA VAL A 229 38.44 -21.30 -9.35
C VAL A 229 37.18 -21.52 -10.17
N THR A 230 37.27 -21.40 -11.50
CA THR A 230 36.14 -21.61 -12.42
C THR A 230 36.29 -22.93 -13.18
N PRO A 231 35.22 -23.72 -13.34
CA PRO A 231 35.25 -24.92 -14.17
C PRO A 231 35.51 -24.55 -15.64
N GLN A 232 36.18 -25.44 -16.39
CA GLN A 232 36.40 -25.23 -17.83
C GLN A 232 35.05 -25.23 -18.57
N LEU A 233 34.64 -24.09 -19.12
CA LEU A 233 33.55 -24.03 -20.10
C LEU A 233 34.09 -24.47 -21.48
N PRO A 234 33.38 -25.28 -22.27
CA PRO A 234 33.66 -25.42 -23.69
C PRO A 234 33.43 -24.06 -24.36
N SER A 235 34.44 -23.55 -25.05
CA SER A 235 34.35 -22.31 -25.79
C SER A 235 33.45 -22.46 -27.02
N ILE A 236 32.15 -22.17 -26.87
CA ILE A 236 31.25 -21.85 -28.01
C ILE A 236 30.30 -20.73 -27.58
N LEU A 237 30.52 -19.55 -28.17
CA LEU A 237 29.53 -18.60 -28.70
C LEU A 237 30.20 -17.22 -28.84
N LYS A 238 30.90 -17.03 -29.97
CA LYS A 238 30.96 -15.71 -30.58
C LYS A 238 29.56 -15.42 -31.13
N THR A 239 28.73 -14.71 -30.39
CA THR A 239 27.56 -14.06 -30.98
C THR A 239 28.01 -12.75 -31.60
N SER A 240 28.11 -12.82 -32.92
CA SER A 240 28.07 -11.70 -33.85
C SER A 240 26.93 -10.74 -33.53
N SER A 241 27.27 -9.48 -33.25
CA SER A 241 26.40 -8.34 -33.52
C SER A 241 27.05 -7.55 -34.66
N ASP A 242 26.58 -7.82 -35.87
CA ASP A 242 26.91 -7.10 -37.09
C ASP A 242 26.02 -5.84 -37.18
N GLY A 243 26.59 -4.71 -37.56
CA GLY A 243 25.86 -3.44 -37.62
C GLY A 243 26.73 -2.20 -37.86
N ARG A 244 27.42 -2.18 -39.02
CA ARG A 244 27.74 -1.03 -39.93
C ARG A 244 27.97 0.35 -39.27
N GLU A 245 29.09 1.05 -39.50
CA GLU A 245 29.46 1.64 -40.80
C GLU A 245 30.98 1.84 -41.00
N LYS A 246 31.39 1.70 -42.27
CA LYS A 246 32.72 1.96 -42.86
C LYS A 246 32.96 3.48 -42.99
N ASN A 247 34.14 4.07 -43.13
CA ASN A 247 35.35 3.85 -43.95
C ASN A 247 36.48 4.71 -43.30
N GLY A 248 37.79 4.54 -43.50
CA GLY A 248 38.59 3.67 -44.36
C GLY A 248 40.07 4.13 -44.32
N ALA A 249 40.95 3.26 -44.84
CA ALA A 249 42.34 3.48 -45.29
C ALA A 249 43.38 3.95 -44.24
N ASP A 250 44.64 3.51 -44.19
CA ASP A 250 45.41 2.56 -44.98
C ASP A 250 46.71 2.21 -44.22
N PHE A 251 47.33 1.13 -44.67
CA PHE A 251 48.78 0.86 -44.63
C PHE A 251 49.49 0.23 -43.40
N GLN A 252 50.06 -0.95 -43.71
CA GLN A 252 50.98 -1.82 -43.00
C GLN A 252 52.42 -1.24 -42.94
N VAL A 253 53.31 -1.84 -42.11
CA VAL A 253 54.65 -2.32 -42.55
C VAL A 253 55.46 -3.04 -41.45
N LEU A 254 55.95 -4.23 -41.83
CA LEU A 254 57.13 -5.05 -41.46
C LEU A 254 57.48 -5.52 -40.03
N VAL A 255 57.56 -6.86 -39.95
CA VAL A 255 58.41 -7.77 -39.12
C VAL A 255 59.84 -7.77 -39.76
N PRO A 256 61.02 -8.04 -39.12
CA PRO A 256 61.28 -9.24 -38.30
C PRO A 256 62.43 -9.30 -37.24
N LYS A 257 62.31 -10.34 -36.38
CA LYS A 257 63.30 -11.22 -35.69
C LYS A 257 64.79 -10.79 -35.52
N SER A 258 65.35 -11.04 -34.32
CA SER A 258 66.61 -11.81 -34.07
C SER A 258 66.95 -11.85 -32.55
N LYS A 259 67.22 -13.02 -31.93
CA LYS A 259 68.49 -13.74 -31.61
C LYS A 259 69.10 -13.47 -30.21
N ARG A 260 69.25 -14.59 -29.46
CA ARG A 260 70.37 -15.07 -28.61
C ARG A 260 70.90 -14.26 -27.41
N GLY A 261 71.12 -15.00 -26.31
CA GLY A 261 72.07 -14.76 -25.22
C GLY A 261 71.52 -15.33 -23.89
N LEU A 262 71.83 -16.58 -23.53
CA LEU A 262 72.90 -17.03 -22.61
C LEU A 262 72.61 -16.74 -21.12
N GLU A 263 72.39 -17.84 -20.37
CA GLU A 263 72.81 -18.23 -19.00
C GLU A 263 73.26 -17.11 -18.03
N ASP A 264 73.02 -17.13 -16.72
CA ASP A 264 72.69 -18.19 -15.78
C ASP A 264 72.29 -17.55 -14.43
N ASP A 265 71.79 -18.37 -13.51
CA ASP A 265 71.82 -18.19 -12.06
C ASP A 265 71.11 -17.00 -11.40
N TYR A 266 70.04 -17.31 -10.64
CA TYR A 266 70.11 -17.20 -9.17
C TYR A 266 68.84 -17.80 -8.54
N TYR A 267 69.03 -18.79 -7.66
CA TYR A 267 68.06 -19.13 -6.62
C TYR A 267 67.70 -17.84 -5.86
N SER A 268 66.43 -17.46 -5.84
CA SER A 268 65.93 -16.46 -4.89
C SER A 268 64.72 -17.00 -4.13
N SER A 269 65.07 -17.47 -2.95
CA SER A 269 64.31 -17.47 -1.71
C SER A 269 63.15 -16.46 -1.65
N VAL A 270 62.08 -16.92 -1.02
CA VAL A 270 60.89 -16.16 -0.60
C VAL A 270 61.34 -14.91 0.18
N THR A 271 61.37 -13.76 -0.50
CA THR A 271 61.52 -12.45 0.12
C THR A 271 60.19 -11.73 0.07
N SER A 272 59.62 -11.48 1.24
CA SER A 272 58.44 -10.63 1.42
C SER A 272 58.78 -9.19 1.02
N ARG A 273 58.46 -8.83 -0.23
CA ARG A 273 58.47 -7.42 -0.67
C ARG A 273 57.40 -6.67 0.12
N LYS A 274 57.78 -5.56 0.78
CA LYS A 274 56.82 -4.58 1.32
C LYS A 274 56.21 -3.79 0.15
N GLY A 275 55.29 -4.41 -0.57
CA GLY A 275 54.40 -3.71 -1.52
C GLY A 275 53.31 -2.94 -0.77
N SER A 276 52.77 -1.91 -1.41
CA SER A 276 51.78 -0.99 -0.80
C SER A 276 50.36 -1.59 -0.71
N GLY A 277 50.13 -2.76 -1.33
CA GLY A 277 48.81 -3.40 -1.37
C GLY A 277 47.79 -2.64 -2.23
N ILE A 278 48.27 -1.79 -3.15
CA ILE A 278 47.48 -1.11 -4.17
C ILE A 278 47.08 -2.15 -5.23
N ILE A 279 45.83 -2.08 -5.69
CA ILE A 279 45.30 -3.00 -6.71
C ILE A 279 45.79 -2.49 -8.07
N ASN A 280 46.78 -3.18 -8.67
CA ASN A 280 47.29 -2.84 -10.02
C ASN A 280 46.70 -3.74 -11.12
N ILE A 281 45.83 -4.68 -10.75
CA ILE A 281 45.09 -5.54 -11.68
C ILE A 281 43.71 -4.96 -12.03
N LYS A 282 43.26 -5.13 -13.28
CA LYS A 282 41.90 -4.77 -13.70
C LYS A 282 40.92 -5.88 -13.30
N LEU A 283 39.98 -5.58 -12.41
CA LEU A 283 38.95 -6.52 -11.95
C LEU A 283 37.71 -6.50 -12.89
N PRO A 284 37.08 -7.65 -13.21
CA PRO A 284 37.53 -9.00 -12.88
C PRO A 284 38.76 -9.41 -13.73
N HIS A 285 39.78 -9.96 -13.08
CA HIS A 285 40.97 -10.47 -13.75
C HIS A 285 40.83 -11.98 -13.96
N ARG A 286 40.97 -12.45 -15.19
CA ARG A 286 40.86 -13.86 -15.56
C ARG A 286 42.19 -14.38 -16.07
N GLY A 287 42.54 -15.60 -15.69
CA GLY A 287 43.75 -16.27 -16.13
C GLY A 287 43.64 -17.79 -16.03
N SER A 288 44.71 -18.46 -16.46
CA SER A 288 44.86 -19.91 -16.31
C SER A 288 46.16 -20.19 -15.57
N ALA A 289 46.06 -20.97 -14.50
CA ALA A 289 47.22 -21.39 -13.71
C ALA A 289 46.98 -22.81 -13.19
N ALA A 290 48.04 -23.62 -13.11
CA ALA A 290 47.95 -25.02 -12.66
C ALA A 290 46.88 -25.87 -13.38
N GLY A 291 46.63 -25.60 -14.67
CA GLY A 291 45.70 -26.37 -15.51
C GLY A 291 44.23 -26.00 -15.40
N VAL A 292 43.86 -24.99 -14.59
CA VAL A 292 42.47 -24.56 -14.37
C VAL A 292 42.33 -23.04 -14.52
N ASN A 293 41.15 -22.59 -14.90
CA ASN A 293 40.85 -21.16 -15.01
C ASN A 293 40.56 -20.57 -13.63
N TYR A 294 41.07 -19.37 -13.38
CA TYR A 294 40.76 -18.61 -12.17
C TYR A 294 40.25 -17.22 -12.53
N GLU A 295 39.45 -16.65 -11.63
CA GLU A 295 38.94 -15.30 -11.72
C GLU A 295 39.17 -14.59 -10.39
N VAL A 296 39.76 -13.39 -10.43
CA VAL A 296 39.86 -12.48 -9.29
C VAL A 296 38.79 -11.41 -9.47
N ARG A 297 37.83 -11.34 -8.54
CA ARG A 297 36.67 -10.44 -8.64
C ARG A 297 36.34 -9.75 -7.32
N GLY A 298 35.64 -8.62 -7.42
CA GLY A 298 34.95 -7.99 -6.30
C GLY A 298 33.70 -8.80 -5.94
N VAL A 299 33.47 -9.02 -4.64
CA VAL A 299 32.36 -9.81 -4.11
C VAL A 299 31.70 -9.05 -2.96
N GLU A 300 30.38 -8.93 -2.99
CA GLU A 300 29.58 -8.36 -1.92
C GLU A 300 29.14 -9.40 -0.88
N ASN A 301 28.72 -8.96 0.30
CA ASN A 301 28.30 -9.85 1.39
C ASN A 301 27.21 -10.84 0.95
N ASN A 302 26.29 -10.44 0.09
CA ASN A 302 25.16 -11.26 -0.36
C ASN A 302 25.54 -12.35 -1.37
N GLU A 303 26.77 -12.35 -1.88
CA GLU A 303 27.24 -13.33 -2.86
C GLU A 303 27.94 -14.53 -2.22
N PHE A 304 28.33 -14.44 -0.96
CA PHE A 304 28.94 -15.56 -0.23
C PHE A 304 27.86 -16.56 0.21
N LEU A 305 28.12 -17.84 -0.02
CA LEU A 305 27.26 -18.95 0.39
C LEU A 305 27.72 -19.56 1.71
N SER A 306 29.04 -19.69 1.91
CA SER A 306 29.60 -20.25 3.14
C SER A 306 31.03 -19.78 3.43
N ILE A 307 31.39 -19.76 4.71
CA ILE A 307 32.75 -19.49 5.21
C ILE A 307 33.35 -20.83 5.65
N CYS A 308 34.46 -21.26 5.05
CA CYS A 308 35.09 -22.54 5.36
C CYS A 308 35.96 -22.44 6.62
N ASN A 309 36.11 -23.55 7.36
CA ASN A 309 36.92 -23.57 8.57
C ASN A 309 38.45 -23.48 8.32
N CYS A 310 38.90 -23.69 7.08
CA CYS A 310 40.31 -23.65 6.69
C CYS A 310 40.82 -22.27 6.22
N LYS A 311 42.14 -22.08 6.26
CA LYS A 311 42.86 -20.93 5.70
C LYS A 311 44.05 -21.40 4.87
N ILE A 312 44.35 -20.67 3.81
CA ILE A 312 45.45 -20.89 2.88
C ILE A 312 46.44 -19.73 3.03
N ARG A 313 47.74 -20.01 3.00
CA ARG A 313 48.76 -18.95 3.03
C ARG A 313 48.85 -18.31 1.65
N ILE A 314 48.52 -17.03 1.56
CA ILE A 314 48.52 -16.28 0.30
C ILE A 314 49.61 -15.20 0.30
N ASP A 315 50.21 -14.96 -0.88
CA ASP A 315 51.06 -13.80 -1.12
C ASP A 315 50.19 -12.66 -1.64
N GLN A 316 49.59 -11.92 -0.70
CA GLN A 316 48.59 -10.88 -0.98
C GLN A 316 49.12 -9.78 -1.92
N VAL A 317 50.39 -9.39 -1.78
CA VAL A 317 51.01 -8.34 -2.60
C VAL A 317 51.12 -8.83 -4.05
N ARG A 318 51.67 -10.03 -4.22
CA ARG A 318 51.87 -10.60 -5.56
C ARG A 318 50.54 -10.86 -6.28
N LEU A 319 49.51 -11.32 -5.57
CA LEU A 319 48.18 -11.57 -6.13
C LEU A 319 47.39 -10.30 -6.50
N LEU A 320 47.81 -9.12 -6.02
CA LEU A 320 47.15 -7.84 -6.32
C LEU A 320 47.94 -6.97 -7.29
N GLU A 321 49.24 -7.22 -7.44
CA GLU A 321 50.17 -6.39 -8.22
C GLU A 321 50.73 -7.09 -9.47
N ASP A 322 50.78 -8.44 -9.50
CA ASP A 322 51.35 -9.23 -10.60
C ASP A 322 50.24 -9.90 -11.44
N VAL A 323 50.38 -9.88 -12.76
CA VAL A 323 49.44 -10.46 -13.73
C VAL A 323 49.93 -11.84 -14.23
N SER A 324 51.15 -12.25 -13.87
CA SER A 324 51.75 -13.49 -14.34
C SER A 324 51.06 -14.73 -13.77
N ALA A 325 50.86 -15.77 -14.58
CA ALA A 325 50.27 -17.03 -14.14
C ALA A 325 51.06 -17.71 -12.99
N GLY A 326 52.37 -17.44 -12.90
CA GLY A 326 53.23 -17.92 -11.81
C GLY A 326 52.87 -17.33 -10.43
N ALA A 327 52.33 -16.11 -10.38
CA ALA A 327 51.85 -15.50 -9.13
C ALA A 327 50.64 -16.22 -8.53
N TYR A 328 49.76 -16.76 -9.38
CA TYR A 328 48.50 -17.39 -8.99
C TYR A 328 48.61 -18.93 -8.85
N SER A 329 49.61 -19.55 -9.47
CA SER A 329 49.77 -21.02 -9.56
C SER A 329 49.72 -21.72 -8.20
N ASN A 330 50.47 -21.25 -7.21
CA ASN A 330 50.52 -21.89 -5.88
C ASN A 330 49.17 -21.83 -5.16
N THR A 331 48.50 -20.68 -5.18
CA THR A 331 47.18 -20.49 -4.55
C THR A 331 46.11 -21.34 -5.23
N VAL A 332 46.13 -21.42 -6.57
CA VAL A 332 45.20 -22.25 -7.35
C VAL A 332 45.44 -23.75 -7.07
N GLN A 333 46.69 -24.21 -7.00
CA GLN A 333 47.01 -25.60 -6.62
C GLN A 333 46.51 -25.96 -5.22
N GLN A 334 46.67 -25.05 -4.24
CA GLN A 334 46.19 -25.28 -2.88
C GLN A 334 44.66 -25.32 -2.82
N LEU A 335 43.95 -24.48 -3.59
CA LEU A 335 42.49 -24.55 -3.71
C LEU A 335 42.01 -25.84 -4.40
N LEU A 336 42.72 -26.32 -5.42
CA LEU A 336 42.40 -27.59 -6.09
C LEU A 336 42.61 -28.79 -5.17
N THR A 337 43.67 -28.79 -4.36
CA THR A 337 43.94 -29.86 -3.38
C THR A 337 42.82 -29.95 -2.33
N LEU A 338 42.21 -28.81 -1.99
CA LEU A 338 41.07 -28.76 -1.05
C LEU A 338 39.73 -29.16 -1.69
N LYS A 339 39.67 -29.26 -3.02
CA LYS A 339 38.50 -29.76 -3.77
C LYS A 339 38.71 -31.26 -4.02
N SER A 340 38.46 -32.09 -3.00
CA SER A 340 38.59 -33.57 -3.12
C SER A 340 37.58 -34.17 -4.11
N ASP A 341 37.91 -35.33 -4.69
CA ASP A 341 37.12 -36.04 -5.72
C ASP A 341 35.61 -36.11 -5.38
N GLY A 342 34.81 -35.46 -6.24
CA GLY A 342 33.35 -35.44 -6.21
C GLY A 342 32.73 -34.27 -5.43
N ASN A 343 32.68 -33.08 -6.03
CA ASN A 343 31.86 -31.88 -5.65
C ASN A 343 31.71 -31.52 -4.16
N LYS A 344 32.54 -32.04 -3.26
CA LYS A 344 32.51 -31.76 -1.83
C LYS A 344 33.42 -30.58 -1.52
N TYR A 345 32.81 -29.49 -1.06
CA TYR A 345 33.52 -28.32 -0.56
C TYR A 345 34.13 -28.60 0.83
N PRO A 346 35.15 -27.85 1.25
CA PRO A 346 35.65 -27.89 2.62
C PRO A 346 34.54 -27.63 3.65
N PRO A 347 34.64 -28.20 4.87
CA PRO A 347 33.63 -28.00 5.90
C PRO A 347 33.46 -26.50 6.25
N ALA A 348 32.21 -26.06 6.22
CA ALA A 348 31.82 -24.70 6.62
C ALA A 348 31.88 -24.53 8.15
N LEU A 349 32.07 -23.28 8.59
CA LEU A 349 31.93 -22.91 10.00
C LEU A 349 30.47 -23.07 10.44
N ASP A 350 30.28 -23.68 11.61
CA ASP A 350 28.97 -23.86 12.21
C ASP A 350 28.40 -22.51 12.70
N PRO A 351 27.18 -22.11 12.28
CA PRO A 351 26.57 -20.83 12.68
C PRO A 351 26.40 -20.65 14.18
N VAL A 352 26.16 -21.73 14.92
CA VAL A 352 25.89 -21.71 16.36
C VAL A 352 27.14 -22.04 17.16
N LYS A 353 27.89 -23.07 16.79
CA LYS A 353 29.07 -23.53 17.56
C LYS A 353 30.31 -22.67 17.29
N ASP A 354 30.60 -22.37 16.03
CA ASP A 354 31.84 -21.69 15.63
C ASP A 354 31.64 -20.17 15.56
N LEU A 355 30.59 -19.74 14.86
CA LEU A 355 30.26 -18.32 14.67
C LEU A 355 29.51 -17.70 15.87
N LYS A 356 29.07 -18.53 16.83
CA LYS A 356 28.43 -18.11 18.09
C LYS A 356 27.25 -17.16 17.90
N LEU A 357 26.44 -17.36 16.85
CA LEU A 357 25.22 -16.57 16.64
C LEU A 357 24.19 -16.93 17.72
N ARG A 358 23.64 -15.92 18.40
CA ARG A 358 22.71 -16.07 19.53
C ARG A 358 21.30 -15.56 19.27
N ASP A 359 21.02 -15.06 18.07
CA ASP A 359 19.68 -14.60 17.72
C ASP A 359 18.70 -15.79 17.78
N ILE A 360 17.65 -15.65 18.59
CA ILE A 360 16.67 -16.70 18.88
C ILE A 360 16.06 -17.24 17.59
N LYS A 361 15.68 -16.35 16.65
CA LYS A 361 15.04 -16.75 15.39
C LYS A 361 16.02 -17.49 14.48
N VAL A 362 17.27 -17.01 14.38
CA VAL A 362 18.30 -17.64 13.53
C VAL A 362 18.68 -19.02 14.06
N VAL A 363 18.80 -19.16 15.38
CA VAL A 363 19.11 -20.45 16.03
C VAL A 363 17.94 -21.43 15.85
N GLU A 364 16.70 -20.98 15.99
CA GLU A 364 15.51 -21.80 15.74
C GLU A 364 15.45 -22.27 14.28
N ASP A 365 15.64 -21.36 13.33
CA ASP A 365 15.68 -21.65 11.89
C ASP A 365 16.81 -22.65 11.55
N TYR A 366 17.97 -22.53 12.20
CA TYR A 366 19.10 -23.45 12.03
C TYR A 366 18.78 -24.87 12.53
N TYR A 367 18.15 -25.02 13.69
CA TYR A 367 17.75 -26.34 14.18
C TYR A 367 16.63 -26.96 13.34
N LYS A 368 15.70 -26.16 12.82
CA LYS A 368 14.68 -26.62 11.87
C LYS A 368 15.32 -27.10 10.57
N TRP A 369 16.26 -26.33 10.02
CA TRP A 369 17.00 -26.70 8.82
C TRP A 369 17.79 -28.00 8.99
N THR A 370 18.53 -28.17 10.08
CA THR A 370 19.29 -29.41 10.35
C THR A 370 18.38 -30.63 10.53
N ASN A 371 17.23 -30.48 11.20
CA ASN A 371 16.23 -31.53 11.32
C ASN A 371 15.62 -31.90 9.96
N LEU A 372 15.30 -30.90 9.12
CA LEU A 372 14.82 -31.14 7.75
C LEU A 372 15.86 -31.90 6.92
N LEU A 373 17.14 -31.52 6.99
CA LEU A 373 18.20 -32.25 6.29
C LEU A 373 18.32 -33.72 6.76
N GLN A 374 18.19 -33.97 8.06
CA GLN A 374 18.22 -35.33 8.62
C GLN A 374 17.03 -36.16 8.14
N LYS A 375 15.82 -35.58 8.13
CA LYS A 375 14.61 -36.23 7.59
C LYS A 375 14.72 -36.50 6.10
N MET A 376 15.25 -35.54 5.34
CA MET A 376 15.51 -35.70 3.91
C MET A 376 16.50 -36.85 3.66
N ALA A 377 17.59 -36.94 4.43
CA ALA A 377 18.58 -38.01 4.30
C ALA A 377 18.00 -39.41 4.59
N GLN A 378 16.96 -39.50 5.43
CA GLN A 378 16.23 -40.73 5.72
C GLN A 378 15.18 -41.08 4.66
N SER A 379 14.83 -40.14 3.78
CA SER A 379 13.86 -40.39 2.71
C SER A 379 14.45 -41.26 1.60
N LYS A 380 13.62 -42.16 1.05
CA LYS A 380 14.00 -43.09 -0.02
C LYS A 380 14.40 -42.37 -1.31
N CYS A 381 13.93 -41.12 -1.49
CA CYS A 381 14.19 -40.27 -2.65
C CYS A 381 15.57 -39.60 -2.64
N HIS A 382 16.22 -39.43 -1.47
CA HIS A 382 17.48 -38.66 -1.34
C HIS A 382 18.63 -39.20 -2.19
N GLY A 383 18.68 -40.52 -2.39
CA GLY A 383 19.66 -41.21 -3.23
C GLY A 383 19.16 -41.60 -4.62
N CYS A 384 18.06 -41.02 -5.11
CA CYS A 384 17.50 -41.34 -6.41
C CYS A 384 18.32 -40.71 -7.55
N VAL A 385 18.60 -41.48 -8.61
CA VAL A 385 19.36 -41.01 -9.79
C VAL A 385 18.62 -39.88 -10.52
N LYS A 386 17.28 -39.90 -10.54
CA LYS A 386 16.43 -38.87 -11.16
C LYS A 386 15.95 -37.79 -10.18
N LEU A 387 16.59 -37.66 -9.01
CA LEU A 387 16.11 -36.74 -7.98
C LEU A 387 16.08 -35.28 -8.46
N GLU A 388 17.12 -34.84 -9.15
CA GLU A 388 17.23 -33.46 -9.64
C GLU A 388 16.13 -33.14 -10.68
N GLU A 389 15.89 -34.05 -11.64
CA GLU A 389 14.80 -33.94 -12.62
C GLU A 389 13.43 -33.90 -11.92
N ASN A 390 13.21 -34.78 -10.95
CA ASN A 390 11.95 -34.86 -10.21
C ASN A 390 11.69 -33.61 -9.36
N ILE A 391 12.72 -33.03 -8.73
CA ILE A 391 12.62 -31.76 -7.99
C ILE A 391 12.28 -30.61 -8.94
N MET A 392 12.91 -30.56 -10.12
CA MET A 392 12.60 -29.53 -11.12
C MET A 392 11.15 -29.64 -11.60
N LEU A 393 10.67 -30.86 -11.87
CA LEU A 393 9.28 -31.12 -12.25
C LEU A 393 8.30 -30.78 -11.13
N ALA A 394 8.58 -31.16 -9.88
CA ALA A 394 7.77 -30.82 -8.71
C ALA A 394 7.67 -29.30 -8.50
N ARG A 395 8.78 -28.57 -8.71
CA ARG A 395 8.82 -27.10 -8.69
C ARG A 395 7.95 -26.50 -9.81
N GLU A 396 8.02 -27.03 -11.02
CA GLU A 396 7.18 -26.59 -12.15
C GLU A 396 5.68 -26.83 -11.85
N LEU A 397 5.32 -28.01 -11.34
CA LEU A 397 3.95 -28.36 -10.97
C LEU A 397 3.40 -27.50 -9.82
N LYS A 398 4.19 -27.26 -8.77
CA LYS A 398 3.79 -26.39 -7.65
C LYS A 398 3.57 -24.96 -8.12
N ARG A 399 4.49 -24.41 -8.92
CA ARG A 399 4.33 -23.06 -9.51
C ARG A 399 3.05 -22.96 -10.34
N HIS A 400 2.77 -23.95 -11.21
CA HIS A 400 1.53 -23.98 -11.97
C HIS A 400 0.28 -24.06 -11.07
N ARG A 401 0.32 -24.86 -10.00
CA ARG A 401 -0.76 -24.98 -9.01
C ARG A 401 -1.02 -23.65 -8.31
N GLU A 402 0.05 -22.96 -7.88
CA GLU A 402 0.00 -21.64 -7.25
C GLU A 402 -0.56 -20.58 -8.20
N GLU A 403 -0.13 -20.55 -9.47
CA GLU A 403 -0.68 -19.63 -10.48
C GLU A 403 -2.18 -19.86 -10.73
N VAL A 404 -2.62 -21.12 -10.83
CA VAL A 404 -4.04 -21.47 -11.00
C VAL A 404 -4.85 -21.05 -9.78
N ASN A 405 -4.35 -21.31 -8.57
CA ASN A 405 -5.02 -20.93 -7.33
C ASN A 405 -5.10 -19.40 -7.18
N ALA A 406 -4.05 -18.68 -7.54
CA ALA A 406 -4.03 -17.22 -7.54
C ALA A 406 -5.05 -16.64 -8.54
N LEU A 407 -5.14 -17.21 -9.75
CA LEU A 407 -6.15 -16.80 -10.74
C LEU A 407 -7.58 -17.07 -10.24
N LYS A 408 -7.82 -18.24 -9.64
CA LYS A 408 -9.13 -18.57 -9.03
C LYS A 408 -9.50 -17.60 -7.92
N PHE A 409 -8.56 -17.31 -7.02
CA PHE A 409 -8.78 -16.34 -5.94
C PHE A 409 -9.11 -14.95 -6.50
N GLN A 410 -8.35 -14.46 -7.50
CA GLN A 410 -8.62 -13.14 -8.11
C GLN A 410 -9.98 -13.01 -8.81
N MET A 411 -10.68 -14.13 -9.04
CA MET A 411 -12.03 -14.17 -9.62
C MET A 411 -13.11 -14.44 -8.58
N SER A 412 -12.71 -14.78 -7.34
CA SER A 412 -13.62 -15.05 -6.23
C SER A 412 -14.16 -13.77 -5.63
N ASP A 413 -15.26 -13.90 -4.88
CA ASP A 413 -15.92 -12.76 -4.24
C ASP A 413 -15.03 -12.16 -3.16
N GLU A 414 -14.20 -12.98 -2.51
CA GLU A 414 -13.22 -12.58 -1.50
C GLU A 414 -12.13 -11.65 -2.03
N ALA A 415 -11.92 -11.59 -3.35
CA ALA A 415 -10.95 -10.69 -3.98
C ALA A 415 -11.51 -9.31 -4.32
N LEU A 416 -12.81 -9.07 -4.13
CA LEU A 416 -13.41 -7.74 -4.30
C LEU A 416 -12.75 -6.75 -3.33
N GLN A 417 -12.43 -5.56 -3.81
CA GLN A 417 -11.66 -4.55 -3.08
C GLN A 417 -12.32 -4.15 -1.76
N GLN A 418 -13.66 -4.12 -1.72
CA GLN A 418 -14.44 -3.67 -0.57
C GLN A 418 -14.83 -4.79 0.40
N MET A 419 -14.49 -6.06 0.12
CA MET A 419 -14.92 -7.17 0.98
C MET A 419 -14.31 -7.18 2.38
N PRO A 420 -13.02 -6.83 2.58
CA PRO A 420 -12.48 -6.71 3.93
C PRO A 420 -13.21 -5.64 4.78
N ASP A 421 -13.57 -4.52 4.16
CA ASP A 421 -14.33 -3.44 4.81
C ASP A 421 -15.77 -3.90 5.14
N PHE A 422 -16.41 -4.61 4.20
CA PHE A 422 -17.73 -5.23 4.44
C PHE A 422 -17.71 -6.19 5.63
N GLN A 423 -16.74 -7.10 5.69
CA GLN A 423 -16.64 -8.07 6.78
C GLN A 423 -16.41 -7.38 8.13
N GLY A 424 -15.51 -6.40 8.19
CA GLY A 424 -15.27 -5.62 9.42
C GLY A 424 -16.53 -4.90 9.90
N ARG A 425 -17.34 -4.35 8.98
CA ARG A 425 -18.61 -3.70 9.33
C ARG A 425 -19.67 -4.69 9.80
N ILE A 426 -19.74 -5.88 9.21
CA ILE A 426 -20.60 -6.97 9.69
C ILE A 426 -20.23 -7.35 11.12
N ASP A 427 -18.94 -7.46 11.43
CA ASP A 427 -18.48 -7.82 12.77
C ASP A 427 -18.82 -6.72 13.80
N VAL A 428 -18.71 -5.44 13.42
CA VAL A 428 -19.18 -4.30 14.24
C VAL A 428 -20.69 -4.41 14.51
N LEU A 429 -21.51 -4.65 13.47
CA LEU A 429 -22.96 -4.75 13.60
C LEU A 429 -23.38 -5.94 14.48
N LYS A 430 -22.61 -7.05 14.45
CA LYS A 430 -22.80 -8.21 15.33
C LYS A 430 -22.50 -7.85 16.78
N GLU A 431 -21.36 -7.20 17.06
CA GLU A 431 -20.98 -6.83 18.43
C GLU A 431 -21.99 -5.85 19.05
N ILE A 432 -22.47 -4.88 18.27
CA ILE A 432 -23.45 -3.88 18.74
C ILE A 432 -24.85 -4.49 18.95
N GLY A 433 -25.13 -5.66 18.37
CA GLY A 433 -26.43 -6.33 18.41
C GLY A 433 -27.43 -5.78 17.39
N CYS A 434 -26.96 -5.15 16.31
CA CYS A 434 -27.80 -4.74 15.18
C CYS A 434 -28.21 -5.93 14.31
N ILE A 435 -27.34 -6.94 14.21
CA ILE A 435 -27.57 -8.20 13.50
C ILE A 435 -27.12 -9.38 14.37
N ASP A 436 -27.65 -10.57 14.13
CA ASP A 436 -27.23 -11.79 14.83
C ASP A 436 -26.13 -12.57 14.09
N SER A 437 -25.80 -13.76 14.57
CA SER A 437 -24.80 -14.64 13.94
C SER A 437 -25.18 -15.06 12.52
N ASP A 438 -26.48 -15.16 12.25
CA ASP A 438 -27.08 -15.62 11.00
C ASP A 438 -27.36 -14.47 10.03
N LEU A 439 -26.87 -13.26 10.34
CA LEU A 439 -27.02 -12.03 9.56
C LEU A 439 -28.47 -11.52 9.49
N VAL A 440 -29.33 -11.92 10.43
CA VAL A 440 -30.70 -11.43 10.53
C VAL A 440 -30.72 -10.12 11.30
N VAL A 441 -31.37 -9.11 10.71
CA VAL A 441 -31.46 -7.76 11.28
C VAL A 441 -32.39 -7.74 12.51
N GLN A 442 -31.83 -7.33 13.64
CA GLN A 442 -32.52 -7.21 14.93
C GLN A 442 -33.25 -5.87 15.06
N VAL A 443 -33.98 -5.67 16.17
CA VAL A 443 -34.71 -4.40 16.43
C VAL A 443 -33.78 -3.19 16.40
N LYS A 444 -32.58 -3.32 16.96
CA LYS A 444 -31.56 -2.25 16.94
C LYS A 444 -31.10 -1.92 15.51
N GLY A 445 -30.90 -2.93 14.67
CA GLY A 445 -30.60 -2.72 13.25
C GLY A 445 -31.77 -2.11 12.47
N ARG A 446 -33.02 -2.43 12.81
CA ARG A 446 -34.21 -1.78 12.23
C ARG A 446 -34.29 -0.30 12.60
N VAL A 447 -33.95 0.06 13.84
CA VAL A 447 -33.86 1.45 14.28
C VAL A 447 -32.75 2.19 13.53
N ALA A 448 -31.58 1.57 13.38
CA ALA A 448 -30.47 2.14 12.62
C ALA A 448 -30.83 2.43 11.15
N CYS A 449 -31.71 1.63 10.52
CA CYS A 449 -32.21 1.91 9.17
C CYS A 449 -33.02 3.21 9.05
N GLU A 450 -33.60 3.71 10.15
CA GLU A 450 -34.38 4.96 10.12
C GLU A 450 -33.49 6.21 10.28
N MET A 451 -32.22 6.05 10.66
CA MET A 451 -31.28 7.15 10.89
C MET A 451 -30.57 7.54 9.58
N ASN A 452 -31.01 8.62 8.94
CA ASN A 452 -30.49 9.07 7.65
C ASN A 452 -29.77 10.43 7.72
N SER A 453 -30.14 11.26 8.70
CA SER A 453 -29.67 12.65 8.76
C SER A 453 -28.30 12.83 9.42
N GLY A 454 -27.91 11.91 10.31
CA GLY A 454 -26.65 11.88 11.06
C GLY A 454 -25.93 10.54 10.96
N GLU A 455 -24.89 10.33 11.78
CA GLU A 455 -24.17 9.06 11.82
C GLU A 455 -25.04 7.98 12.50
N GLU A 456 -25.30 6.90 11.78
CA GLU A 456 -26.33 5.93 12.11
C GLU A 456 -26.07 5.12 13.40
N LEU A 457 -24.80 4.79 13.69
CA LEU A 457 -24.43 4.04 14.89
C LEU A 457 -24.51 4.93 16.13
N ILE A 458 -23.99 6.15 16.07
CA ILE A 458 -24.00 7.09 17.20
C ILE A 458 -25.45 7.44 17.56
N CYS A 459 -26.29 7.75 16.56
CA CYS A 459 -27.71 8.03 16.79
C CYS A 459 -28.44 6.83 17.41
N THR A 460 -28.15 5.61 16.94
CA THR A 460 -28.78 4.39 17.45
C THR A 460 -28.33 4.09 18.89
N GLU A 461 -27.04 4.17 19.20
CA GLU A 461 -26.54 3.98 20.58
C GLU A 461 -27.14 5.03 21.53
N CYS A 462 -27.14 6.30 21.14
CA CYS A 462 -27.73 7.39 21.93
C CYS A 462 -29.17 7.07 22.35
N LEU A 463 -29.94 6.48 21.44
CA LEU A 463 -31.33 6.13 21.67
C LEU A 463 -31.47 4.89 22.58
N PHE A 464 -30.71 3.83 22.35
CA PHE A 464 -30.75 2.60 23.17
C PHE A 464 -30.15 2.78 24.57
N GLU A 465 -29.19 3.69 24.73
CA GLU A 465 -28.64 4.08 26.02
C GLU A 465 -29.49 5.11 26.76
N ASN A 466 -30.65 5.49 26.20
CA ASN A 466 -31.62 6.39 26.81
C ASN A 466 -31.04 7.78 27.14
N GLN A 467 -30.04 8.25 26.40
CA GLN A 467 -29.29 9.49 26.75
C GLN A 467 -30.15 10.76 26.73
N LEU A 468 -31.30 10.72 26.04
CA LEU A 468 -32.26 11.83 25.92
C LEU A 468 -33.40 11.79 26.95
N ASN A 469 -33.50 10.74 27.79
CA ASN A 469 -34.66 10.56 28.68
C ASN A 469 -34.72 11.60 29.81
N ASP A 470 -33.57 12.01 30.35
CA ASP A 470 -33.48 12.98 31.46
C ASP A 470 -33.45 14.46 31.02
N LEU A 471 -33.46 14.70 29.71
CA LEU A 471 -33.42 16.03 29.10
C LEU A 471 -34.83 16.54 28.82
N GLU A 472 -35.05 17.84 29.02
CA GLU A 472 -36.28 18.49 28.55
C GLU A 472 -36.34 18.50 27.00
N PRO A 473 -37.52 18.66 26.37
CA PRO A 473 -37.64 18.67 24.92
C PRO A 473 -36.71 19.68 24.23
N GLU A 474 -36.52 20.86 24.82
CA GLU A 474 -35.63 21.92 24.34
C GLU A 474 -34.15 21.54 24.48
N GLU A 475 -33.79 20.84 25.56
CA GLU A 475 -32.44 20.33 25.78
C GLU A 475 -32.11 19.17 24.83
N ALA A 476 -33.10 18.30 24.57
CA ALA A 476 -32.97 17.16 23.68
C ALA A 476 -32.75 17.60 22.22
N VAL A 477 -33.54 18.56 21.73
CA VAL A 477 -33.35 19.08 20.36
C VAL A 477 -32.03 19.86 20.24
N ALA A 478 -31.62 20.58 21.28
CA ALA A 478 -30.34 21.27 21.33
C ALA A 478 -29.18 20.29 21.18
N ILE A 479 -29.12 19.21 21.98
CA ILE A 479 -28.01 18.25 21.86
C ILE A 479 -28.03 17.49 20.53
N MET A 480 -29.21 17.21 19.97
CA MET A 480 -29.37 16.56 18.67
C MET A 480 -28.85 17.42 17.50
N SER A 481 -28.71 18.74 17.68
CA SER A 481 -28.10 19.58 16.66
C SER A 481 -26.67 19.13 16.32
N ALA A 482 -26.00 18.44 17.24
CA ALA A 482 -24.66 17.91 17.05
C ALA A 482 -24.55 16.87 15.93
N PHE A 483 -25.64 16.14 15.62
CA PHE A 483 -25.67 15.13 14.56
C PHE A 483 -25.74 15.71 13.15
N VAL A 484 -26.33 16.90 13.01
CA VAL A 484 -26.62 17.51 11.70
C VAL A 484 -25.72 18.70 11.37
N PHE A 485 -25.07 19.29 12.37
CA PHE A 485 -24.21 20.45 12.18
C PHE A 485 -22.89 20.05 11.53
N GLN A 486 -22.49 20.78 10.47
CA GLN A 486 -21.36 20.38 9.62
C GLN A 486 -20.15 21.32 9.67
N GLN A 487 -20.30 22.53 10.22
CA GLN A 487 -19.22 23.52 10.19
C GLN A 487 -18.19 23.26 11.30
N LYS A 488 -16.90 23.29 10.95
CA LYS A 488 -15.80 22.91 11.86
C LYS A 488 -15.35 24.02 12.80
N ASN A 489 -15.36 25.26 12.33
CA ASN A 489 -14.87 26.41 13.08
C ASN A 489 -16.07 27.27 13.48
N THR A 490 -16.34 27.31 14.77
CA THR A 490 -17.34 28.17 15.40
C THR A 490 -16.86 28.60 16.78
N SER A 491 -17.42 29.70 17.24
CA SER A 491 -17.50 30.07 18.65
C SER A 491 -17.90 28.86 19.51
N GLU A 492 -17.30 28.76 20.70
CA GLU A 492 -17.68 27.73 21.67
C GLU A 492 -19.01 28.12 22.33
N PRO A 493 -19.99 27.20 22.37
CA PRO A 493 -21.29 27.47 22.96
C PRO A 493 -21.22 27.53 24.49
N SER A 494 -21.99 28.43 25.10
CA SER A 494 -22.26 28.46 26.53
C SER A 494 -23.33 27.43 26.88
N LEU A 495 -22.90 26.30 27.47
CA LEU A 495 -23.79 25.17 27.77
C LEU A 495 -24.24 25.17 29.23
N THR A 496 -25.50 24.81 29.46
CA THR A 496 -25.99 24.48 30.81
C THR A 496 -25.28 23.23 31.35
N PRO A 497 -25.21 23.01 32.67
CA PRO A 497 -24.57 21.82 33.24
C PRO A 497 -25.13 20.51 32.69
N LYS A 498 -26.45 20.43 32.46
CA LYS A 498 -27.12 19.27 31.86
C LYS A 498 -26.67 19.02 30.41
N LEU A 499 -26.60 20.08 29.59
CA LEU A 499 -26.15 19.99 28.20
C LEU A 499 -24.66 19.65 28.10
N SER A 500 -23.84 20.16 29.01
CA SER A 500 -22.42 19.82 29.09
C SER A 500 -22.23 18.33 29.41
N GLN A 501 -22.99 17.80 30.38
CA GLN A 501 -22.95 16.38 30.71
C GLN A 501 -23.50 15.50 29.56
N ALA A 502 -24.53 15.96 28.85
CA ALA A 502 -25.06 15.26 27.68
C ALA A 502 -24.04 15.22 26.52
N LYS A 503 -23.31 16.32 26.30
CA LYS A 503 -22.21 16.40 25.33
C LYS A 503 -21.11 15.39 25.64
N GLU A 504 -20.70 15.28 26.91
CA GLU A 504 -19.68 14.33 27.35
C GLU A 504 -20.10 12.88 27.08
N ARG A 505 -21.31 12.49 27.53
CA ARG A 505 -21.86 11.13 27.28
C ARG A 505 -21.90 10.77 25.79
N LEU A 506 -22.30 11.73 24.95
CA LEU A 506 -22.41 11.50 23.51
C LEU A 506 -21.02 11.36 22.86
N TYR A 507 -20.03 12.15 23.30
CA TYR A 507 -18.64 12.00 22.88
C TYR A 507 -18.06 10.65 23.28
N ASP A 508 -18.26 10.22 24.53
CA ASP A 508 -17.77 8.92 25.02
C ASP A 508 -18.35 7.76 24.20
N THR A 509 -19.63 7.86 23.83
CA THR A 509 -20.30 6.88 22.97
C THR A 509 -19.67 6.82 21.58
N ALA A 510 -19.39 7.98 20.98
CA ALA A 510 -18.76 8.06 19.66
C ALA A 510 -17.32 7.52 19.68
N ILE A 511 -16.55 7.82 20.72
CA ILE A 511 -15.18 7.29 20.88
C ILE A 511 -15.21 5.77 21.03
N ARG A 512 -16.10 5.23 21.89
CA ARG A 512 -16.27 3.78 22.07
C ARG A 512 -16.63 3.07 20.76
N LEU A 513 -17.52 3.67 19.96
CA LEU A 513 -17.86 3.16 18.63
C LEU A 513 -16.65 3.23 17.67
N GLY A 514 -15.88 4.31 17.71
CA GLY A 514 -14.62 4.44 16.97
C GLY A 514 -13.60 3.35 17.31
N GLU A 515 -13.40 3.06 18.60
CA GLU A 515 -12.53 1.99 19.09
C GLU A 515 -13.00 0.61 18.62
N LEU A 516 -14.33 0.39 18.63
CA LEU A 516 -14.91 -0.85 18.15
C LEU A 516 -14.67 -1.05 16.64
N GLN A 517 -14.79 0.00 15.84
CA GLN A 517 -14.47 -0.05 14.41
C GLN A 517 -12.99 -0.36 14.16
N ALA A 518 -12.10 0.26 14.93
CA ALA A 518 -10.67 0.02 14.85
C ALA A 518 -10.30 -1.44 15.23
N LYS A 519 -10.97 -2.02 16.24
CA LYS A 519 -10.81 -3.43 16.65
C LYS A 519 -11.06 -4.39 15.48
N PHE A 520 -12.02 -4.09 14.61
CA PHE A 520 -12.35 -4.89 13.42
C PHE A 520 -11.61 -4.44 12.14
N LYS A 521 -10.47 -3.75 12.30
CA LYS A 521 -9.55 -3.36 11.22
C LYS A 521 -10.15 -2.39 10.19
N LEU A 522 -11.21 -1.67 10.54
CA LEU A 522 -11.68 -0.54 9.73
C LEU A 522 -10.70 0.62 9.88
N GLN A 523 -10.44 1.35 8.79
CA GLN A 523 -9.50 2.48 8.80
C GLN A 523 -10.17 3.74 9.36
N VAL A 524 -10.36 3.74 10.67
CA VAL A 524 -11.01 4.82 11.42
C VAL A 524 -10.17 5.14 12.65
N ASP A 525 -9.82 6.42 12.82
CA ASP A 525 -9.28 6.91 14.08
C ASP A 525 -10.45 7.23 15.04
N PRO A 526 -10.46 6.71 16.28
CA PRO A 526 -11.60 6.87 17.18
C PRO A 526 -11.92 8.33 17.54
N LEU A 527 -10.89 9.17 17.71
CA LEU A 527 -11.07 10.57 18.05
C LEU A 527 -11.53 11.37 16.83
N GLU A 528 -10.91 11.16 15.68
CA GLU A 528 -11.33 11.78 14.42
C GLU A 528 -12.78 11.43 14.08
N TYR A 529 -13.19 10.18 14.29
CA TYR A 529 -14.56 9.72 14.09
C TYR A 529 -15.56 10.48 14.97
N ALA A 530 -15.25 10.67 16.26
CA ALA A 530 -16.13 11.43 17.14
C ALA A 530 -16.20 12.92 16.74
N HIS A 531 -15.06 13.55 16.45
CA HIS A 531 -14.99 14.98 16.09
C HIS A 531 -15.61 15.31 14.74
N GLU A 532 -15.47 14.44 13.73
CA GLU A 532 -16.04 14.68 12.41
C GLU A 532 -17.56 14.47 12.40
N ASN A 533 -18.09 13.54 13.21
CA ASN A 533 -19.52 13.22 13.23
C ASN A 533 -20.33 14.02 14.26
N LEU A 534 -19.70 14.54 15.32
CA LEU A 534 -20.38 15.33 16.36
C LEU A 534 -19.82 16.75 16.46
N LYS A 535 -20.65 17.74 16.14
CA LYS A 535 -20.27 19.16 16.19
C LYS A 535 -21.25 19.98 17.04
N PHE A 536 -20.81 20.41 18.21
CA PHE A 536 -21.68 21.04 19.22
C PHE A 536 -21.84 22.56 19.06
N GLY A 537 -21.28 23.18 18.01
CA GLY A 537 -21.22 24.64 17.87
C GLY A 537 -22.55 25.38 17.87
N LEU A 538 -23.66 24.73 17.50
CA LEU A 538 -25.00 25.33 17.49
C LEU A 538 -25.92 24.88 18.64
N VAL A 539 -25.42 24.14 19.62
CA VAL A 539 -26.26 23.61 20.70
C VAL A 539 -26.92 24.73 21.51
N GLU A 540 -26.18 25.78 21.86
CA GLU A 540 -26.72 26.96 22.56
C GLU A 540 -27.78 27.69 21.72
N VAL A 541 -27.48 27.94 20.44
CA VAL A 541 -28.37 28.62 19.49
C VAL A 541 -29.70 27.87 19.36
N VAL A 542 -29.64 26.54 19.20
CA VAL A 542 -30.84 25.70 19.07
C VAL A 542 -31.62 25.63 20.38
N TYR A 543 -30.93 25.61 21.52
CA TYR A 543 -31.57 25.63 22.84
C TYR A 543 -32.38 26.92 23.07
N GLU A 544 -31.78 28.08 22.80
CA GLU A 544 -32.46 29.37 22.93
C GLU A 544 -33.56 29.55 21.85
N TRP A 545 -33.34 29.01 20.65
CA TRP A 545 -34.40 28.96 19.63
C TRP A 545 -35.60 28.13 20.09
N ALA A 546 -35.38 26.95 20.67
CA ALA A 546 -36.45 26.09 21.15
C ALA A 546 -37.24 26.72 22.32
N LYS A 547 -36.60 27.59 23.11
CA LYS A 547 -37.25 28.37 24.18
C LYS A 547 -38.10 29.54 23.71
N GLY A 548 -38.04 29.90 22.42
CA GLY A 548 -38.83 31.01 21.87
C GLY A 548 -38.06 32.32 21.66
N THR A 549 -36.73 32.34 21.84
CA THR A 549 -35.91 33.54 21.62
C THR A 549 -35.99 34.02 20.15
N PRO A 550 -36.15 35.33 19.87
CA PRO A 550 -36.23 35.85 18.51
C PRO A 550 -35.03 35.48 17.64
N PHE A 551 -35.24 35.36 16.32
CA PHE A 551 -34.19 34.93 15.39
C PHE A 551 -32.99 35.90 15.38
N ALA A 552 -33.23 37.20 15.56
CA ALA A 552 -32.16 38.20 15.60
C ALA A 552 -31.20 37.95 16.78
N ASP A 553 -31.75 37.67 17.96
CA ASP A 553 -30.97 37.52 19.19
C ASP A 553 -30.14 36.23 19.17
N ILE A 554 -30.68 35.12 18.64
CA ILE A 554 -29.91 33.87 18.53
C ILE A 554 -28.76 33.96 17.51
N CYS A 555 -28.85 34.87 16.53
CA CYS A 555 -27.76 35.13 15.59
C CYS A 555 -26.60 35.89 16.24
N GLU A 556 -26.83 36.58 17.36
CA GLU A 556 -25.77 37.25 18.12
C GLU A 556 -24.97 36.29 19.00
N LEU A 557 -25.52 35.09 19.28
CA LEU A 557 -24.88 34.06 20.10
C LEU A 557 -23.76 33.31 19.37
N THR A 558 -23.65 33.44 18.05
CA THR A 558 -22.68 32.68 17.26
C THR A 558 -22.15 33.47 16.06
N ASP A 559 -20.96 33.09 15.60
CA ASP A 559 -20.34 33.58 14.37
C ASP A 559 -20.80 32.79 13.12
N VAL A 560 -21.70 31.84 13.28
CA VAL A 560 -22.27 31.04 12.18
C VAL A 560 -23.22 31.89 11.33
N PRO A 561 -23.06 31.90 9.98
CA PRO A 561 -23.98 32.61 9.10
C PRO A 561 -25.44 32.16 9.25
N GLU A 562 -26.37 33.10 9.17
CA GLU A 562 -27.81 32.88 9.46
C GLU A 562 -28.42 31.80 8.56
N GLY A 563 -27.97 31.73 7.29
CA GLY A 563 -28.41 30.70 6.35
C GLY A 563 -28.01 29.28 6.76
N MET A 564 -26.89 29.12 7.48
CA MET A 564 -26.47 27.82 8.02
C MET A 564 -27.24 27.46 9.28
N ILE A 565 -27.59 28.44 10.12
CA ILE A 565 -28.47 28.25 11.28
C ILE A 565 -29.83 27.71 10.79
N VAL A 566 -30.47 28.40 9.83
CA VAL A 566 -31.76 27.98 9.25
C VAL A 566 -31.66 26.57 8.65
N ARG A 567 -30.63 26.30 7.84
CA ARG A 567 -30.43 24.96 7.25
C ARG A 567 -30.26 23.87 8.30
N THR A 568 -29.54 24.15 9.38
CA THR A 568 -29.31 23.19 10.45
C THR A 568 -30.62 22.88 11.18
N ILE A 569 -31.42 23.90 11.51
CA ILE A 569 -32.72 23.69 12.19
C ILE A 569 -33.71 22.93 11.29
N VAL A 570 -33.73 23.20 9.98
CA VAL A 570 -34.57 22.45 9.04
C VAL A 570 -34.18 20.97 8.98
N ARG A 571 -32.88 20.67 8.89
CA ARG A 571 -32.39 19.27 8.94
C ARG A 571 -32.60 18.61 10.30
N LEU A 572 -32.54 19.39 11.36
CA LEU A 572 -32.80 18.91 12.72
C LEU A 572 -34.27 18.47 12.86
N ASP A 573 -35.22 19.13 12.21
CA ASP A 573 -36.60 18.66 12.17
C ASP A 573 -36.73 17.28 11.51
N GLU A 574 -36.01 17.04 10.41
CA GLU A 574 -35.96 15.72 9.77
C GLU A 574 -35.39 14.67 10.74
N THR A 575 -34.32 15.00 11.45
CA THR A 575 -33.71 14.13 12.47
C THR A 575 -34.67 13.84 13.64
N CYS A 576 -35.44 14.83 14.12
CA CYS A 576 -36.46 14.62 15.13
C CYS A 576 -37.56 13.64 14.65
N ARG A 577 -37.93 13.69 13.36
CA ARG A 577 -38.88 12.72 12.78
C ARG A 577 -38.29 11.32 12.71
N GLU A 578 -37.01 11.18 12.36
CA GLU A 578 -36.29 9.90 12.36
C GLU A 578 -36.27 9.29 13.76
N PHE A 579 -35.88 10.06 14.78
CA PHE A 579 -35.89 9.63 16.19
C PHE A 579 -37.29 9.27 16.69
N ARG A 580 -38.31 10.03 16.27
CA ARG A 580 -39.71 9.72 16.58
C ARG A 580 -40.15 8.39 15.96
N ASN A 581 -39.81 8.14 14.69
CA ASN A 581 -40.13 6.87 14.02
C ASN A 581 -39.40 5.69 14.66
N ALA A 582 -38.11 5.86 15.00
CA ALA A 582 -37.35 4.87 15.74
C ALA A 582 -37.94 4.56 17.12
N ALA A 583 -38.38 5.59 17.86
CA ALA A 583 -39.06 5.41 19.14
C ALA A 583 -40.34 4.58 19.00
N ALA A 584 -41.09 4.76 17.89
CA ALA A 584 -42.26 3.94 17.59
C ALA A 584 -41.90 2.46 17.34
N ILE A 585 -40.81 2.18 16.61
CA ILE A 585 -40.30 0.81 16.38
C ILE A 585 -39.91 0.13 17.70
N MET A 586 -39.35 0.89 18.64
CA MET A 586 -38.97 0.38 19.96
C MET A 586 -40.14 0.25 20.94
N GLY A 587 -41.30 0.82 20.61
CA GLY A 587 -42.43 0.91 21.54
C GLY A 587 -42.21 1.93 22.67
N ASN A 588 -41.26 2.86 22.54
CA ASN A 588 -41.00 3.91 23.53
C ASN A 588 -41.91 5.13 23.29
N SER A 589 -43.12 5.08 23.87
CA SER A 589 -44.11 6.16 23.71
C SER A 589 -43.69 7.49 24.35
N ALA A 590 -42.84 7.45 25.39
CA ALA A 590 -42.37 8.65 26.08
C ALA A 590 -41.41 9.44 25.18
N LEU A 591 -40.43 8.75 24.59
CA LEU A 591 -39.49 9.35 23.64
C LEU A 591 -40.21 9.85 22.38
N TYR A 592 -41.19 9.08 21.86
CA TYR A 592 -42.01 9.50 20.72
C TYR A 592 -42.65 10.89 20.95
N LYS A 593 -43.34 11.05 22.10
CA LYS A 593 -43.98 12.32 22.46
C LYS A 593 -42.95 13.43 22.68
N LYS A 594 -41.83 13.13 23.33
CA LYS A 594 -40.75 14.09 23.55
C LYS A 594 -40.22 14.64 22.22
N MET A 595 -39.95 13.77 21.25
CA MET A 595 -39.47 14.19 19.92
C MET A 595 -40.51 15.00 19.14
N GLU A 596 -41.79 14.69 19.31
CA GLU A 596 -42.88 15.48 18.73
C GLU A 596 -42.96 16.89 19.34
N THR A 597 -42.87 17.02 20.66
CA THR A 597 -42.82 18.32 21.34
C THR A 597 -41.58 19.12 20.93
N ALA A 598 -40.42 18.46 20.91
CA ALA A 598 -39.14 19.04 20.53
C ALA A 598 -39.14 19.58 19.08
N SER A 599 -39.69 18.79 18.15
CA SER A 599 -39.88 19.18 16.74
C SER A 599 -40.82 20.40 16.60
N ASN A 600 -41.90 20.44 17.37
CA ASN A 600 -42.82 21.59 17.33
C ASN A 600 -42.21 22.86 17.92
N ALA A 601 -41.33 22.76 18.92
CA ALA A 601 -40.65 23.91 19.53
C ALA A 601 -39.73 24.65 18.54
N ILE A 602 -39.09 23.93 17.62
CA ILE A 602 -38.19 24.53 16.62
C ILE A 602 -38.91 24.98 15.33
N LYS A 603 -40.12 24.47 15.07
CA LYS A 603 -40.95 24.75 13.89
C LYS A 603 -41.68 26.09 13.95
N ARG A 604 -40.94 27.20 13.82
CA ARG A 604 -41.55 28.54 13.84
C ARG A 604 -40.86 29.55 12.92
N ASP A 605 -41.59 30.64 12.66
CA ASP A 605 -41.14 31.88 12.04
C ASP A 605 -40.31 31.69 10.74
N ILE A 606 -39.22 32.45 10.63
CA ILE A 606 -38.38 32.59 9.42
C ILE A 606 -37.73 31.28 8.97
N VAL A 607 -37.51 30.33 9.88
CA VAL A 607 -36.82 29.08 9.60
C VAL A 607 -37.65 28.17 8.68
N PHE A 608 -38.99 28.22 8.82
CA PHE A 608 -39.92 27.40 8.04
C PHE A 608 -40.75 28.23 7.05
N ALA A 609 -40.25 29.40 6.67
CA ALA A 609 -40.87 30.22 5.63
C ALA A 609 -40.90 29.45 4.30
N ALA A 610 -42.04 29.49 3.62
CA ALA A 610 -42.22 28.78 2.34
C ALA A 610 -41.28 29.33 1.26
N SER A 611 -40.76 28.43 0.42
CA SER A 611 -39.93 28.81 -0.72
C SER A 611 -40.74 29.59 -1.76
N LEU A 612 -40.18 30.69 -2.25
CA LEU A 612 -40.78 31.52 -3.30
C LEU A 612 -41.06 30.75 -4.60
N TYR A 613 -40.30 29.68 -4.87
CA TYR A 613 -40.54 28.79 -6.01
C TYR A 613 -41.87 28.05 -5.95
N ILE A 614 -42.38 27.80 -4.74
CA ILE A 614 -43.65 27.10 -4.51
C ILE A 614 -44.79 28.11 -4.40
N THR A 615 -44.53 29.27 -3.78
CA THR A 615 -45.56 30.29 -3.56
C THR A 615 -45.80 31.19 -4.77
N GLY A 616 -44.92 31.16 -5.78
CA GLY A 616 -45.15 31.82 -7.08
C GLY A 616 -45.18 33.36 -7.03
N VAL A 617 -44.56 33.96 -6.01
CA VAL A 617 -44.42 35.43 -5.86
C VAL A 617 -43.06 35.88 -6.35
#